data_AF-A0A660UGE5-F1
#
_entry.id   AF-A0A660UGE5-F1
#
_cell.length_a   1.000
_cell.length_b   1.000
_cell.length_c   1.000
_cell.angle_alpha   90.00
_cell.angle_beta   90.00
_cell.angle_gamma   90.00
#
_symmetry.space_group_name_H-M   'P 1'
#
loop_
_entity.id
_entity.type
_entity.pdbx_description
1 polymer ?
#
loop_
_entity_poly.entity_id
_entity_poly.type
_entity_poly.pdbx_seq_one_letter_code
_entity_poly.pdbx_strand_id
1 'polypeptide(L)'
;MRQDRIGRLVGVFICLVMGLSAAAGADDASPEGLIIERLDVAGHTTLTRAEILSVVRTRPGRAFHSEMVNDDINRIAKLEAVESAYPNITIENGRV
;
A
#
# COMPACT_ATOMS: atom_id res chain seq x y z
N MET A 1 20.79 27.59 53.69
CA MET A 1 21.49 27.46 52.39
C MET A 1 21.14 26.12 51.77
N ARG A 2 20.01 26.05 51.04
CA ARG A 2 19.36 24.81 50.57
C ARG A 2 18.68 25.09 49.21
N GLN A 3 19.42 25.59 48.22
CA GLN A 3 18.86 26.02 46.92
C GLN A 3 19.65 25.55 45.68
N ASP A 4 20.72 24.81 45.87
CA ASP A 4 21.71 24.47 44.85
C ASP A 4 21.50 23.07 44.23
N ARG A 5 20.61 22.24 44.80
CA ARG A 5 20.29 20.90 44.26
C ARG A 5 19.10 20.87 43.30
N ILE A 6 18.22 21.88 43.35
CA ILE A 6 16.97 21.91 42.57
C ILE A 6 17.24 22.32 41.11
N GLY A 7 18.17 23.25 40.85
CA GLY A 7 18.49 23.71 39.49
C GLY A 7 19.15 22.65 38.59
N ARG A 8 19.89 21.69 39.16
CA ARG A 8 20.51 20.59 38.40
C ARG A 8 19.51 19.51 38.00
N LEU A 9 18.44 19.32 38.76
CA LEU A 9 17.41 18.32 38.47
C LEU A 9 16.41 18.81 37.40
N VAL A 10 16.10 20.11 37.38
CA VAL A 10 15.20 20.71 36.39
C VAL A 10 15.85 20.84 35.00
N GLY A 11 17.16 21.14 34.94
CA GLY A 11 17.89 21.26 33.68
C GLY A 11 18.05 19.93 32.93
N VAL A 12 18.21 18.82 33.64
CA VAL A 12 18.31 17.47 33.05
C VAL A 12 16.94 16.95 32.59
N PHE A 13 15.86 17.38 33.26
CA PHE A 13 14.50 16.98 32.90
C PHE A 13 14.00 17.67 31.61
N ILE A 14 14.48 18.88 31.31
CA ILE A 14 14.11 19.64 30.11
C ILE A 14 14.73 19.08 28.81
N CYS A 15 15.89 18.42 28.87
CA CYS A 15 16.52 17.82 27.68
C CYS A 15 15.98 16.41 27.34
N LEU A 16 15.36 15.72 28.30
CA LEU A 16 14.86 14.35 28.07
C LEU A 16 13.55 14.33 27.25
N VAL A 17 12.80 15.45 27.20
CA VAL A 17 11.48 15.51 26.55
C VAL A 17 11.53 15.97 25.09
N MET A 18 12.63 16.58 24.63
CA MET A 18 12.76 17.08 23.25
C MET A 18 13.46 16.12 22.26
N GLY A 19 13.96 14.98 22.74
CA GLY A 19 14.78 14.06 21.94
C GLY A 19 14.03 13.01 21.11
N LEU A 20 12.69 12.94 21.18
CA LEU A 20 11.90 11.87 20.57
C LEU A 20 10.92 12.39 19.51
N SER A 21 11.45 13.10 18.50
CA SER A 21 10.66 13.49 17.32
C SER A 21 11.48 13.34 16.05
N ALA A 22 12.01 12.13 15.83
CA ALA A 22 12.29 11.61 14.51
C ALA A 22 11.28 10.50 14.24
N ALA A 23 10.01 10.88 14.06
CA ALA A 23 9.05 9.97 13.43
C ALA A 23 9.53 9.80 11.99
N ALA A 24 10.03 8.61 11.70
CA ALA A 24 10.41 8.18 10.36
C ALA A 24 9.24 8.49 9.41
N GLY A 25 9.50 9.28 8.37
CA GLY A 25 8.62 9.32 7.21
C GLY A 25 8.62 7.92 6.62
N ALA A 26 7.60 7.13 6.95
CA ALA A 26 7.20 6.05 6.07
C ALA A 26 6.75 6.74 4.79
N ASP A 27 7.57 6.66 3.74
CA ASP A 27 7.06 6.87 2.39
C ASP A 27 5.95 5.85 2.20
N ASP A 28 4.70 6.28 2.39
CA ASP A 28 3.53 5.58 1.90
C ASP A 28 3.60 5.64 0.38
N ALA A 29 4.46 4.81 -0.21
CA ALA A 29 4.65 4.71 -1.64
C ALA A 29 3.30 4.32 -2.24
N SER A 30 2.62 5.30 -2.83
CA SER A 30 1.36 5.07 -3.53
C SER A 30 1.67 4.37 -4.85
N PRO A 31 0.92 3.32 -5.23
CA PRO A 31 1.09 2.67 -6.54
C PRO A 31 0.59 3.55 -7.70
N GLU A 32 -0.10 4.66 -7.42
CA GLU A 32 -0.67 5.54 -8.43
C GLU A 32 0.37 6.06 -9.42
N GLY A 33 0.09 5.87 -10.71
CA GLY A 33 0.95 6.31 -11.81
C GLY A 33 2.19 5.43 -12.04
N LEU A 34 2.49 4.47 -11.17
CA LEU A 34 3.59 3.53 -11.40
C LEU A 34 3.31 2.61 -12.58
N ILE A 35 4.36 2.16 -13.27
CA ILE A 35 4.20 1.24 -14.39
C ILE A 35 3.96 -0.16 -13.86
N ILE A 36 2.89 -0.78 -14.35
CA ILE A 36 2.56 -2.18 -14.08
C ILE A 36 3.56 -3.04 -14.85
N GLU A 37 4.36 -3.80 -14.13
CA GLU A 37 5.29 -4.77 -14.68
C GLU A 37 4.60 -6.13 -14.86
N ARG A 38 3.82 -6.55 -13.86
CA ARG A 38 3.22 -7.88 -13.84
C ARG A 38 1.77 -7.82 -13.39
N LEU A 39 0.93 -8.59 -14.05
CA LEU A 39 -0.46 -8.82 -13.67
C LEU A 39 -0.70 -10.32 -13.64
N ASP A 40 -1.21 -10.80 -12.50
CA ASP A 40 -1.54 -12.20 -12.34
C ASP A 40 -2.90 -12.40 -11.65
N VAL A 41 -3.44 -13.61 -11.79
CA VAL A 41 -4.70 -14.02 -11.18
C VAL A 41 -4.45 -15.26 -10.36
N ALA A 42 -4.89 -15.25 -9.09
CA ALA A 42 -4.74 -16.36 -8.17
C ALA A 42 -6.10 -16.74 -7.57
N GLY A 43 -6.19 -17.96 -7.01
CA GLY A 43 -7.40 -18.43 -6.31
C GLY A 43 -8.56 -18.86 -7.20
N HIS A 44 -8.33 -19.05 -8.51
CA HIS A 44 -9.35 -19.53 -9.44
C HIS A 44 -9.25 -21.04 -9.66
N THR A 45 -10.40 -21.73 -9.67
CA THR A 45 -10.49 -23.19 -9.90
C THR A 45 -11.41 -23.54 -11.07
N THR A 46 -12.55 -22.84 -11.17
CA THR A 46 -13.57 -23.09 -12.21
C THR A 46 -13.27 -22.33 -13.50
N LEU A 47 -12.93 -21.04 -13.39
CA LEU A 47 -12.57 -20.20 -14.54
C LEU A 47 -11.09 -20.32 -14.85
N THR A 48 -10.75 -20.31 -16.13
CA THR A 48 -9.36 -20.21 -16.57
C THR A 48 -8.84 -18.78 -16.34
N ARG A 49 -7.52 -18.68 -16.20
CA ARG A 49 -6.83 -17.38 -16.12
C ARG A 49 -7.16 -16.47 -17.33
N ALA A 50 -7.29 -17.06 -18.52
CA ALA A 50 -7.60 -16.31 -19.74
C ALA A 50 -9.01 -15.73 -19.72
N GLU A 51 -10.00 -16.49 -19.24
CA GLU A 51 -11.39 -16.01 -19.10
C GLU A 51 -11.48 -14.85 -18.12
N ILE A 52 -10.81 -14.94 -16.97
CA ILE A 52 -10.78 -13.84 -15.99
C ILE A 52 -10.10 -12.60 -16.59
N LEU A 53 -8.93 -12.76 -17.22
CA LEU A 53 -8.21 -11.63 -17.81
C LEU A 53 -8.91 -11.02 -19.04
N SER A 54 -9.84 -11.74 -19.67
CA SER A 54 -10.60 -11.24 -20.82
C SER A 54 -11.50 -10.04 -20.45
N VAL A 55 -11.98 -9.98 -19.20
CA VAL A 55 -12.84 -8.89 -18.72
C VAL A 55 -12.08 -7.77 -18.00
N VAL A 56 -10.80 -7.98 -17.68
CA VAL A 56 -9.90 -7.01 -17.03
C VAL A 56 -9.39 -6.02 -18.08
N ARG A 57 -9.21 -4.74 -17.73
CA ARG A 57 -8.64 -3.70 -18.61
C ARG A 57 -7.21 -3.33 -18.24
N THR A 58 -6.83 -3.48 -16.98
CA THR A 58 -5.46 -3.30 -16.50
C THR A 58 -4.51 -4.22 -17.25
N ARG A 59 -3.36 -3.70 -17.70
CA ARG A 59 -2.37 -4.45 -18.48
C ARG A 59 -0.94 -4.03 -18.11
N PRO A 60 0.03 -4.98 -18.17
CA PRO A 60 1.44 -4.65 -18.08
C PRO A 60 1.87 -3.60 -19.11
N GLY A 61 2.82 -2.75 -18.71
CA GLY A 61 3.33 -1.63 -19.51
C GLY A 61 2.49 -0.35 -19.44
N ARG A 62 1.37 -0.34 -18.70
CA ARG A 62 0.56 0.86 -18.47
C ARG A 62 0.75 1.41 -17.06
N ALA A 63 0.39 2.68 -16.87
CA ALA A 63 0.31 3.27 -15.55
C ALA A 63 -0.82 2.62 -14.73
N PHE A 64 -0.53 2.39 -13.46
CA PHE A 64 -1.50 1.92 -12.47
C PHE A 64 -2.46 3.05 -12.09
N HIS A 65 -3.75 2.72 -12.05
CA HIS A 65 -4.83 3.58 -11.60
C HIS A 65 -5.80 2.78 -10.72
N SER A 66 -5.97 3.15 -9.46
CA SER A 66 -6.85 2.45 -8.52
C SER A 66 -8.30 2.39 -9.00
N GLU A 67 -8.81 3.46 -9.62
CA GLU A 67 -10.16 3.49 -10.19
C GLU A 67 -10.35 2.39 -11.25
N MET A 68 -9.38 2.23 -12.16
CA MET A 68 -9.43 1.21 -13.19
C MET A 68 -9.37 -0.20 -12.60
N VAL A 69 -8.54 -0.41 -11.57
CA VAL A 69 -8.44 -1.70 -10.87
C VAL A 69 -9.75 -2.02 -10.14
N ASN A 70 -10.36 -1.05 -9.47
CA ASN A 70 -11.66 -1.24 -8.82
C ASN A 70 -12.75 -1.60 -9.82
N ASP A 71 -12.77 -0.96 -10.99
CA ASP A 71 -13.67 -1.32 -12.08
C ASP A 71 -13.41 -2.73 -12.64
N ASP A 72 -12.14 -3.15 -12.71
CA ASP A 72 -11.76 -4.49 -13.11
C ASP A 72 -12.26 -5.54 -12.11
N ILE A 73 -12.09 -5.29 -10.81
CA ILE A 73 -12.60 -6.15 -9.74
C ILE A 73 -14.12 -6.25 -9.80
N ASN A 74 -14.82 -5.13 -10.01
CA ASN A 74 -16.27 -5.11 -10.19
C ASN A 74 -16.73 -5.90 -11.43
N ARG A 75 -15.92 -5.95 -12.50
CA ARG A 75 -16.21 -6.75 -13.69
C ARG A 75 -15.97 -8.24 -13.44
N ILE A 76 -14.89 -8.59 -12.73
CA ILE A 76 -14.62 -9.98 -12.33
C ILE A 76 -15.72 -10.49 -11.40
N ALA A 77 -16.13 -9.71 -10.41
CA ALA A 77 -17.16 -10.09 -9.44
C ALA A 77 -18.57 -10.32 -10.05
N LYS A 78 -18.80 -9.87 -11.29
CA LYS A 78 -20.06 -10.12 -12.02
C LYS A 78 -20.07 -11.44 -12.80
N LEU A 79 -18.93 -12.15 -12.86
CA LEU A 79 -18.87 -13.47 -13.48
C LEU A 79 -19.59 -14.47 -12.57
N GLU A 80 -20.42 -15.32 -13.15
CA GLU A 80 -21.29 -16.25 -12.41
C GLU A 80 -20.52 -17.17 -11.46
N ALA A 81 -19.33 -17.61 -11.85
CA ALA A 81 -18.50 -18.54 -11.07
C ALA A 81 -17.60 -17.86 -10.03
N VAL A 82 -17.72 -16.54 -9.80
CA VAL A 82 -16.88 -15.77 -8.87
C VAL A 82 -17.67 -15.46 -7.60
N GLU A 83 -17.18 -15.95 -6.46
CA GLU A 83 -17.75 -15.65 -5.14
C GLU A 83 -17.25 -14.30 -4.60
N SER A 84 -15.95 -14.02 -4.76
CA SER A 84 -15.33 -12.76 -4.34
C SER A 84 -14.13 -12.41 -5.23
N ALA A 85 -13.84 -11.12 -5.34
CA ALA A 85 -12.68 -10.61 -6.05
C ALA A 85 -12.12 -9.41 -5.28
N TYR A 86 -10.79 -9.36 -5.13
CA TYR A 86 -10.09 -8.26 -4.47
C TYR A 86 -8.70 -8.10 -5.11
N PRO A 87 -8.16 -6.88 -5.13
CA PRO A 87 -6.82 -6.65 -5.63
C PRO A 87 -5.79 -6.99 -4.57
N ASN A 88 -4.64 -7.49 -5.02
CA ASN A 88 -3.41 -7.52 -4.23
C ASN A 88 -2.33 -6.75 -4.99
N ILE A 89 -1.72 -5.76 -4.35
CA ILE A 89 -0.78 -4.83 -4.97
C ILE A 89 0.52 -4.87 -4.19
N THR A 90 1.63 -5.04 -4.90
CA THR A 90 2.97 -5.02 -4.32
C THR A 90 3.81 -4.06 -5.14
N ILE A 91 4.55 -3.19 -4.45
CA ILE A 91 5.43 -2.24 -5.12
C ILE A 91 6.86 -2.74 -4.98
N GLU A 92 7.50 -3.06 -6.11
CA GLU A 92 8.89 -3.51 -6.17
C GLU A 92 9.66 -2.60 -7.12
N ASN A 93 10.77 -2.00 -6.64
CA ASN A 93 11.64 -1.14 -7.45
C ASN A 93 10.90 0.01 -8.19
N GLY A 94 9.85 0.57 -7.58
CA GLY A 94 9.03 1.63 -8.18
C GLY A 94 8.11 1.15 -9.30
N ARG A 95 7.78 -0.15 -9.32
CA ARG A 95 6.84 -0.78 -10.25
C ARG A 95 5.80 -1.58 -9.49
N VAL A 96 4.69 -1.88 -10.18
CA VAL A 96 3.54 -2.64 -9.65
C VAL A 96 3.46 -4.01 -10.30
#